data_AF-A0A177D097-F1
#
_entry.id   AF-A0A177D097-F1
#
_cell.length_a   1.000
_cell.length_b   1.000
_cell.length_c   1.000
_cell.angle_alpha   90.00
_cell.angle_beta   90.00
_cell.angle_gamma   90.00
#
_symmetry.space_group_name_H-M   'P 1'
#
loop_
_entity.id
_entity.type
_entity.pdbx_description
1 polymer ?
#
loop_
_entity_poly.entity_id
_entity_poly.type
_entity_poly.pdbx_seq_one_letter_code
_entity_poly.pdbx_strand_id
1 'polypeptide(L)'
;MAGSIVTKPEFVQGASGIKLHINFVRNTIWVTGARKRDASHLDADTLDRLRAHLVKETGLSAARIANYSKEELEAAISLAGMPFSPPSHKKLKLGHNNGIILKSALAARKQRIVDPKLAADALLILGATKASSDVYDSDADSLDGDAPSSTTTKPELFRNIQWGSAASDYSNDADFPTEPSFDQFVPGRWERLADGTLKDQKHKLLVRLTSKDGRKMIFKNPPPKDWNDQKAITALNKRVSQQIRRNTEVRFRLEVEPYVREERAWICDHLLQGKPANGWKAFVEAFNAQFVGKVLVGCEQPRPERTHSSLTKEIERFGKEFYGKGKVPEIQSKCGRERASRRSQRRSRHV
;
A
#
# COMPACT_ATOMS: atom_id res chain seq x y z
N MET A 1 -48.35 13.25 15.88
CA MET A 1 -47.95 14.49 16.58
C MET A 1 -46.51 14.32 17.05
N ALA A 2 -45.55 14.93 16.35
CA ALA A 2 -44.15 14.94 16.78
C ALA A 2 -43.81 16.39 17.15
N GLY A 3 -43.59 16.65 18.44
CA GLY A 3 -43.26 17.97 18.97
C GLY A 3 -41.83 18.37 18.58
N SER A 4 -41.70 19.53 17.96
CA SER A 4 -40.41 20.18 17.71
C SER A 4 -39.97 20.88 19.01
N ILE A 5 -38.87 20.44 19.60
CA ILE A 5 -38.24 21.13 20.74
C ILE A 5 -37.48 22.34 20.17
N VAL A 6 -38.08 23.52 20.26
CA VAL A 6 -37.40 24.80 20.02
C VAL A 6 -36.70 25.20 21.32
N THR A 7 -35.41 24.90 21.46
CA THR A 7 -34.61 25.45 22.55
C THR A 7 -34.29 26.92 22.27
N LYS A 8 -34.61 27.80 23.23
CA LYS A 8 -34.28 29.23 23.19
C LYS A 8 -32.76 29.43 23.12
N PRO A 9 -32.25 30.42 22.37
CA PRO A 9 -30.83 30.75 22.39
C PRO A 9 -30.43 31.33 23.76
N GLU A 10 -29.32 30.83 24.30
CA GLU A 10 -28.67 31.42 25.47
C GLU A 10 -27.80 32.61 25.05
N PHE A 11 -27.90 33.70 25.81
CA PHE A 11 -27.08 34.89 25.63
C PHE A 11 -26.02 34.92 26.72
N VAL A 12 -24.76 35.05 26.33
CA VAL A 12 -23.64 35.27 27.27
C VAL A 12 -23.02 36.62 26.96
N GLN A 13 -23.04 37.52 27.93
CA GLN A 13 -22.48 38.87 27.81
C GLN A 13 -21.19 38.94 28.63
N GLY A 14 -20.05 39.07 27.94
CA GLY A 14 -18.75 39.30 28.57
C GLY A 14 -18.50 40.79 28.84
N ALA A 15 -17.53 41.09 29.73
CA ALA A 15 -17.18 42.43 30.20
C ALA A 15 -16.74 43.42 29.10
N SER A 16 -16.45 42.94 27.88
CA SER A 16 -16.03 43.75 26.73
C SER A 16 -17.17 44.14 25.77
N GLY A 17 -18.43 43.79 26.07
CA GLY A 17 -19.59 44.13 25.23
C GLY A 17 -19.70 43.34 23.92
N ILE A 18 -18.83 42.34 23.71
CA ILE A 18 -18.89 41.43 22.55
C ILE A 18 -20.00 40.40 22.79
N LYS A 19 -20.93 40.28 21.84
CA LYS A 19 -21.99 39.27 21.84
C LYS A 19 -21.58 38.09 20.95
N LEU A 20 -21.43 36.91 21.55
CA LEU A 20 -21.21 35.66 20.82
C LEU A 20 -22.57 35.00 20.54
N HIS A 21 -22.88 34.76 19.28
CA HIS A 21 -24.04 33.97 18.88
C HIS A 21 -23.59 32.54 18.54
N ILE A 22 -23.89 31.59 19.43
CA ILE A 22 -23.61 30.17 19.21
C ILE A 22 -24.91 29.49 18.81
N ASN A 23 -24.98 28.99 17.57
CA ASN A 23 -26.17 28.33 17.04
C ASN A 23 -25.92 26.82 16.87
N PHE A 24 -26.55 26.02 17.73
CA PHE A 24 -26.30 24.58 17.85
C PHE A 24 -26.94 23.72 16.75
N VAL A 25 -27.72 24.30 15.83
CA VAL A 25 -28.43 23.52 14.78
C VAL A 25 -27.60 23.36 13.49
N ARG A 26 -26.47 24.05 13.35
CA ARG A 26 -25.69 24.07 12.08
C ARG A 26 -24.16 23.97 12.22
N ASN A 27 -23.61 23.55 13.38
CA ASN A 27 -22.15 23.46 13.61
C ASN A 27 -21.38 24.66 13.04
N THR A 28 -21.86 25.88 13.27
CA THR A 28 -21.23 27.11 12.77
C THR A 28 -21.19 28.15 13.86
N ILE A 29 -19.99 28.68 14.14
CA ILE A 29 -19.78 29.80 15.05
C ILE A 29 -19.69 31.07 14.20
N TRP A 30 -20.56 32.04 14.44
CA TRP A 30 -20.48 33.36 13.83
C TRP A 30 -20.16 34.39 14.91
N VAL A 31 -19.02 35.07 14.77
CA VAL A 31 -18.67 36.22 15.61
C VAL A 31 -19.11 37.48 14.86
N THR A 32 -20.29 38.01 15.19
CA THR A 32 -20.77 39.27 14.61
C THR A 32 -20.48 40.43 15.57
N GLY A 33 -19.73 41.43 15.09
CA GLY A 33 -19.51 42.70 15.81
C GLY A 33 -18.07 43.19 15.93
N ALA A 34 -17.07 42.40 15.54
CA ALA A 34 -15.69 42.89 15.51
C ALA A 34 -15.44 43.67 14.20
N ARG A 35 -15.38 45.01 14.27
CA ARG A 35 -14.57 45.77 13.30
C ARG A 35 -13.19 45.12 13.29
N LYS A 36 -12.60 44.87 12.10
CA LYS A 36 -11.20 44.41 11.92
C LYS A 36 -10.31 45.17 12.91
N ARG A 37 -10.01 44.54 14.04
CA ARG A 37 -8.93 44.92 14.94
C ARG A 37 -7.95 43.77 14.89
N ASP A 38 -6.67 44.11 14.91
CA ASP A 38 -5.59 43.14 14.93
C ASP A 38 -5.85 42.05 15.96
N ALA A 39 -5.70 40.79 15.53
CA ALA A 39 -5.87 39.59 16.36
C ALA A 39 -4.79 39.44 17.46
N SER A 40 -4.04 40.50 17.76
CA SER A 40 -2.94 40.52 18.73
C SER A 40 -3.41 40.43 20.19
N HIS A 41 -4.72 40.52 20.48
CA HIS A 41 -5.26 40.44 21.84
C HIS A 41 -6.36 39.36 22.01
N LEU A 42 -5.98 38.09 21.81
CA LEU A 42 -6.72 37.00 22.44
C LEU A 42 -6.16 36.83 23.86
N ASP A 43 -7.01 36.97 24.88
CA ASP A 43 -6.62 36.71 26.25
C ASP A 43 -6.43 35.20 26.50
N ALA A 44 -5.73 34.87 27.58
CA ALA A 44 -5.40 33.49 27.94
C ALA A 44 -6.64 32.62 28.16
N ASP A 45 -7.73 33.20 28.71
CA ASP A 45 -8.99 32.49 28.94
C ASP A 45 -9.67 32.09 27.62
N THR A 46 -9.61 32.96 26.60
CA THR A 46 -10.13 32.63 25.27
C THR A 46 -9.32 31.51 24.61
N LEU A 47 -7.98 31.53 24.74
CA LEU A 47 -7.11 30.46 24.24
C LEU A 47 -7.39 29.12 24.92
N ASP A 48 -7.59 29.10 26.24
CA ASP A 48 -7.85 27.86 26.97
C ASP A 48 -9.24 27.27 26.65
N ARG A 49 -10.24 28.11 26.41
CA ARG A 49 -11.56 27.66 25.91
C ARG A 49 -11.48 27.08 24.51
N LEU A 50 -10.64 27.64 23.63
CA LEU A 50 -10.40 27.11 22.29
C LEU A 50 -9.71 25.74 22.34
N ARG A 51 -8.71 25.57 23.21
CA ARG A 51 -8.05 24.28 23.43
C ARG A 51 -9.04 23.22 23.92
N ALA A 52 -9.90 23.56 24.88
CA ALA A 52 -10.93 22.65 25.38
C ALA A 52 -11.94 22.23 24.30
N HIS A 53 -12.33 23.14 23.41
CA HIS A 53 -13.22 22.83 22.29
C HIS A 53 -12.56 21.89 21.26
N LEU A 54 -11.28 22.12 20.93
CA LEU A 54 -10.53 21.24 20.03
C LEU A 54 -10.38 19.81 20.58
N VAL A 55 -10.12 19.65 21.89
CA VAL A 55 -10.10 18.33 22.55
C VAL A 55 -11.45 17.62 22.36
N LYS A 56 -12.55 18.34 22.56
CA LYS A 56 -13.91 17.78 22.48
C LYS A 56 -14.30 17.34 21.07
N GLU A 57 -14.02 18.15 20.04
CA GLU A 57 -14.46 17.88 18.67
C GLU A 57 -13.53 16.93 17.90
N THR A 58 -12.23 16.99 18.16
CA THR A 58 -11.25 16.19 17.40
C THR A 58 -10.86 14.88 18.10
N GLY A 59 -11.15 14.74 19.39
CA GLY A 59 -10.71 13.61 20.21
C GLY A 59 -9.19 13.58 20.47
N LEU A 60 -8.46 14.65 20.12
CA LEU A 60 -7.04 14.77 20.42
C LEU A 60 -6.82 14.97 21.93
N SER A 61 -5.73 14.39 22.46
CA SER A 61 -5.42 14.53 23.89
C SER A 61 -5.04 15.97 24.24
N ALA A 62 -5.48 16.44 25.42
CA ALA A 62 -5.19 17.78 25.92
C ALA A 62 -3.67 18.07 25.96
N ALA A 63 -2.86 17.06 26.28
CA ALA A 63 -1.39 17.16 26.28
C ALA A 63 -0.82 17.46 24.89
N ARG A 64 -1.47 16.97 23.82
CA ARG A 64 -1.03 17.21 22.44
C ARG A 64 -1.38 18.62 21.97
N ILE A 65 -2.52 19.15 22.41
CA ILE A 65 -3.01 20.49 22.06
C ILE A 65 -2.29 21.59 22.86
N ALA A 66 -1.82 21.29 24.08
CA ALA A 66 -1.10 22.25 24.92
C ALA A 66 0.19 22.80 24.28
N ASN A 67 0.80 22.04 23.37
CA ASN A 67 2.03 22.41 22.69
C ASN A 67 1.82 23.27 21.43
N TYR A 68 0.58 23.53 21.04
CA TYR A 68 0.30 24.27 19.81
C TYR A 68 0.53 25.76 20.06
N SER A 69 1.24 26.42 19.14
CA SER A 69 1.37 27.86 19.12
C SER A 69 0.01 28.52 18.88
N LYS A 70 -0.10 29.80 19.19
CA LYS A 70 -1.32 30.59 18.95
C LYS A 70 -1.72 30.53 17.46
N GLU A 71 -0.74 30.65 16.57
CA GLU A 71 -0.92 30.62 15.12
C GLU A 71 -1.39 29.24 14.63
N GLU A 72 -0.89 28.16 15.24
CA GLU A 72 -1.31 26.78 14.93
C GLU A 72 -2.76 26.50 15.38
N LEU A 73 -3.16 27.04 16.54
CA LEU A 73 -4.54 26.95 17.02
C LEU A 73 -5.50 27.75 16.13
N GLU A 74 -5.14 28.97 15.75
CA GLU A 74 -5.94 29.82 14.86
C GLU A 74 -6.10 29.18 13.47
N ALA A 75 -5.04 28.58 12.93
CA ALA A 75 -5.10 27.83 11.67
C ALA A 75 -6.01 26.60 11.77
N ALA A 76 -5.91 25.83 12.85
CA ALA A 76 -6.75 24.65 13.08
C ALA A 76 -8.24 25.00 13.19
N ILE A 77 -8.58 26.12 13.84
CA ILE A 77 -9.96 26.61 13.98
C ILE A 77 -10.51 27.14 12.67
N SER A 78 -9.70 27.88 11.90
CA SER A 78 -10.07 28.36 10.56
C SER A 78 -10.39 27.18 9.62
N LEU A 79 -9.66 26.07 9.74
CA LEU A 79 -9.93 24.83 9.01
C LEU A 79 -11.17 24.06 9.48
N ALA A 80 -11.45 24.05 10.80
CA ALA A 80 -12.60 23.34 11.36
C ALA A 80 -13.97 23.94 10.95
N GLY A 81 -13.98 25.19 10.46
CA GLY A 81 -15.15 25.84 9.87
C GLY A 81 -15.58 25.34 8.49
N MET A 82 -14.86 24.36 7.91
CA MET A 82 -15.26 23.72 6.65
C MET A 82 -16.18 22.51 6.90
N PRO A 83 -17.26 22.32 6.12
CA PRO A 83 -18.21 21.24 6.34
C PRO A 83 -17.54 19.87 6.13
N PHE A 84 -17.37 19.14 7.22
CA PHE A 84 -16.94 17.75 7.20
C PHE A 84 -18.07 16.88 6.61
N SER A 85 -17.81 16.27 5.45
CA SER A 85 -18.69 15.24 4.87
C SER A 85 -18.10 13.87 5.18
N PRO A 86 -18.68 13.09 6.10
CA PRO A 86 -18.18 11.76 6.41
C PRO A 86 -18.28 10.85 5.18
N PRO A 87 -17.29 9.96 4.93
CA PRO A 87 -17.34 9.03 3.81
C PRO A 87 -18.57 8.12 3.94
N SER A 88 -19.33 8.00 2.85
CA SER A 88 -20.52 7.16 2.79
C SER A 88 -20.18 5.70 3.12
N HIS A 89 -20.72 5.18 4.21
CA HIS A 89 -20.65 3.77 4.57
C HIS A 89 -21.47 2.95 3.56
N LYS A 90 -20.84 2.48 2.48
CA LYS A 90 -21.40 1.40 1.65
C LYS A 90 -21.44 0.13 2.50
N LYS A 91 -22.64 -0.32 2.87
CA LYS A 91 -22.87 -1.62 3.52
C LYS A 91 -22.31 -2.74 2.63
N LEU A 92 -21.19 -3.32 3.05
CA LEU A 92 -20.63 -4.54 2.46
C LEU A 92 -21.54 -5.71 2.85
N LYS A 93 -22.18 -6.35 1.87
CA LYS A 93 -22.88 -7.63 2.06
C LYS A 93 -21.83 -8.72 2.31
N LEU A 94 -21.82 -9.27 3.53
CA LEU A 94 -21.04 -10.44 3.90
C LEU A 94 -21.72 -11.69 3.34
N GLY A 95 -21.15 -12.24 2.25
CA GLY A 95 -21.45 -13.59 1.80
C GLY A 95 -20.78 -14.60 2.74
N HIS A 96 -21.56 -15.53 3.29
CA HIS A 96 -21.08 -16.59 4.17
C HIS A 96 -20.24 -17.58 3.36
N ASN A 97 -18.93 -17.62 3.62
CA ASN A 97 -18.07 -18.76 3.29
C ASN A 97 -17.11 -18.96 4.48
N ASN A 98 -17.19 -20.13 5.11
CA ASN A 98 -16.51 -20.51 6.36
C ASN A 98 -15.02 -20.79 6.18
N GLY A 99 -14.27 -19.80 5.72
CA GLY A 99 -12.83 -19.72 5.90
C GLY A 99 -12.49 -18.33 6.38
N ILE A 100 -12.13 -18.19 7.67
CA ILE A 100 -11.63 -16.91 8.20
C ILE A 100 -10.26 -16.66 7.58
N ILE A 101 -10.24 -16.18 6.34
CA ILE A 101 -9.07 -15.57 5.76
C ILE A 101 -9.03 -14.18 6.36
N LEU A 102 -8.20 -14.01 7.40
CA LEU A 102 -7.77 -12.69 7.87
C LEU A 102 -6.97 -12.04 6.73
N LYS A 103 -7.68 -11.51 5.73
CA LYS A 103 -7.10 -10.55 4.80
C LYS A 103 -6.85 -9.33 5.66
N SER A 104 -5.60 -9.14 6.12
CA SER A 104 -5.16 -7.82 6.54
C SER A 104 -5.60 -6.87 5.44
N ALA A 105 -6.51 -5.95 5.72
CA ALA A 105 -7.09 -5.06 4.72
C ALA A 105 -6.00 -4.07 4.29
N LEU A 106 -5.07 -4.52 3.46
CA LEU A 106 -4.05 -3.67 2.87
C LEU A 106 -4.80 -2.62 2.06
N ALA A 107 -4.64 -1.35 2.46
CA ALA A 107 -5.24 -0.23 1.78
C ALA A 107 -4.89 -0.30 0.28
N ALA A 108 -5.87 -0.04 -0.57
CA ALA A 108 -5.65 -0.04 -2.02
C ALA A 108 -4.55 0.97 -2.35
N ARG A 109 -3.71 0.69 -3.36
CA ARG A 109 -2.57 1.57 -3.72
C ARG A 109 -2.96 3.05 -3.83
N LYS A 110 -4.14 3.37 -4.38
CA LYS A 110 -4.64 4.75 -4.49
C LYS A 110 -4.88 5.42 -3.14
N GLN A 111 -5.33 4.67 -2.13
CA GLN A 111 -5.57 5.17 -0.77
C GLN A 111 -4.27 5.40 0.02
N ARG A 112 -3.17 4.78 -0.44
CA ARG A 112 -1.85 4.89 0.18
C ARG A 112 -1.05 6.11 -0.28
N ILE A 113 -1.44 6.72 -1.40
CA ILE A 113 -0.75 7.91 -1.94
C ILE A 113 -1.13 9.12 -1.08
N VAL A 114 -0.11 9.87 -0.67
CA VAL A 114 -0.25 11.08 0.15
C VAL A 114 0.06 12.28 -0.75
N ASP A 115 -0.78 13.32 -0.70
CA ASP A 115 -0.55 14.55 -1.44
C ASP A 115 -0.10 15.67 -0.48
N PRO A 116 1.18 16.07 -0.48
CA PRO A 116 1.67 17.14 0.40
C PRO A 116 1.01 18.49 0.18
N LYS A 117 0.33 18.72 -0.95
CA LYS A 117 -0.39 19.97 -1.24
C LYS A 117 -1.74 20.04 -0.55
N LEU A 118 -2.28 18.91 -0.10
CA LEU A 118 -3.52 18.85 0.66
C LEU A 118 -3.22 19.16 2.13
N ALA A 119 -3.89 20.17 2.72
CA ALA A 119 -3.62 20.60 4.09
C ALA A 119 -3.76 19.47 5.14
N ALA A 120 -4.75 18.59 4.97
CA ALA A 120 -4.93 17.44 5.85
C ALA A 120 -3.73 16.48 5.82
N ASP A 121 -3.17 16.23 4.64
CA ASP A 121 -2.01 15.36 4.46
C ASP A 121 -0.72 16.04 4.93
N ALA A 122 -0.59 17.34 4.71
CA ALA A 122 0.53 18.12 5.23
C ALA A 122 0.64 18.05 6.76
N LEU A 123 -0.49 18.19 7.47
CA LEU A 123 -0.55 18.03 8.94
C LEU A 123 -0.15 16.62 9.37
N LEU A 124 -0.61 15.60 8.65
CA LEU A 124 -0.22 14.22 8.93
C LEU A 124 1.27 13.99 8.67
N ILE A 125 1.85 14.58 7.63
CA ILE A 125 3.28 14.51 7.33
C ILE A 125 4.11 15.16 8.44
N LEU A 126 3.67 16.30 8.96
CA LEU A 126 4.35 16.97 10.07
C LEU A 126 4.38 16.10 11.34
N GLY A 127 3.29 15.37 11.60
CA GLY A 127 3.18 14.45 12.73
C GLY A 127 3.73 13.04 12.47
N ALA A 128 4.22 12.74 11.27
CA ALA A 128 4.68 11.40 10.91
C ALA A 128 6.06 11.09 11.51
N THR A 129 6.28 9.84 11.91
CA THR A 129 7.60 9.35 12.31
C THR A 129 8.51 9.31 11.09
N LYS A 130 9.48 10.23 11.05
CA LYS A 130 10.45 10.33 9.96
C LYS A 130 11.54 9.28 10.13
N ALA A 131 12.04 8.76 9.01
CA ALA A 131 13.18 7.88 9.08
C ALA A 131 14.44 8.65 9.50
N SER A 132 15.14 8.11 10.49
CA SER A 132 16.39 8.66 11.02
C SER A 132 17.50 8.69 9.95
N SER A 133 18.56 9.43 10.27
CA SER A 133 19.76 9.59 9.43
C SER A 133 20.61 8.32 9.34
N ASP A 134 20.39 7.35 10.24
CA ASP A 134 21.02 6.03 10.26
C ASP A 134 20.72 5.17 9.01
N VAL A 135 19.57 5.38 8.35
CA VAL A 135 19.24 4.70 7.08
C VAL A 135 20.09 5.29 5.96
N TYR A 136 19.93 6.57 5.70
CA TYR A 136 20.83 7.42 4.92
C TYR A 136 20.55 8.86 5.29
N ASP A 137 21.50 9.76 5.10
CA ASP A 137 21.24 11.16 5.37
C ASP A 137 20.52 11.79 4.16
N SER A 138 19.24 12.13 4.34
CA SER A 138 18.46 12.79 3.28
C SER A 138 18.71 14.29 3.21
N ASP A 139 19.30 14.83 4.27
CA ASP A 139 19.47 16.25 4.51
C ASP A 139 20.95 16.65 4.34
N ALA A 140 21.88 15.68 4.39
CA ALA A 140 23.23 15.85 3.86
C ALA A 140 23.20 16.07 2.35
N ASP A 141 24.12 16.92 1.89
CA ASP A 141 24.35 17.17 0.47
C ASP A 141 24.48 15.83 -0.25
N SER A 142 23.57 15.57 -1.20
CA SER A 142 23.63 14.37 -2.02
C SER A 142 25.01 14.34 -2.67
N LEU A 143 25.65 13.18 -2.67
CA LEU A 143 26.94 13.03 -3.34
C LEU A 143 26.77 13.40 -4.81
N ASP A 144 27.78 14.03 -5.39
CA ASP A 144 27.71 14.43 -6.79
C ASP A 144 27.44 13.22 -7.70
N GLY A 145 26.63 13.46 -8.72
CA GLY A 145 26.31 12.52 -9.78
C GLY A 145 25.15 11.55 -9.49
N ASP A 146 25.05 10.56 -10.38
CA ASP A 146 24.01 9.52 -10.36
C ASP A 146 24.36 8.38 -9.42
N ALA A 147 23.37 7.59 -9.02
CA ALA A 147 23.62 6.38 -8.23
C ALA A 147 24.61 5.43 -8.96
N PRO A 148 25.46 4.67 -8.24
CA PRO A 148 26.41 3.77 -8.90
C PRO A 148 25.71 2.72 -9.77
N SER A 149 26.25 2.45 -10.97
CA SER A 149 25.71 1.46 -11.92
C SER A 149 25.73 0.02 -11.38
N SER A 150 26.62 -0.27 -10.42
CA SER A 150 26.63 -1.51 -9.65
C SER A 150 25.35 -1.68 -8.81
N THR A 151 24.73 -0.57 -8.42
CA THR A 151 23.56 -0.53 -7.53
C THR A 151 22.26 -0.36 -8.32
N THR A 152 22.26 -0.05 -9.61
CA THR A 152 21.01 0.00 -10.40
C THR A 152 21.30 0.00 -11.89
N THR A 153 20.40 -0.61 -12.67
CA THR A 153 20.49 -0.58 -14.15
C THR A 153 20.06 0.76 -14.74
N LYS A 154 19.53 1.67 -13.91
CA LYS A 154 19.02 3.00 -14.29
C LYS A 154 19.55 4.06 -13.32
N PRO A 155 20.86 4.30 -13.27
CA PRO A 155 21.49 5.20 -12.31
C PRO A 155 20.91 6.62 -12.34
N GLU A 156 20.52 7.09 -13.52
CA GLU A 156 20.01 8.43 -13.79
C GLU A 156 18.73 8.79 -13.02
N LEU A 157 17.96 7.78 -12.57
CA LEU A 157 16.70 7.95 -11.84
C LEU A 157 16.87 8.10 -10.33
N PHE A 158 18.07 7.81 -9.80
CA PHE A 158 18.30 7.69 -8.37
C PHE A 158 19.44 8.61 -7.91
N ARG A 159 19.37 9.04 -6.65
CA ARG A 159 20.40 9.89 -6.05
C ARG A 159 21.61 9.05 -5.65
N ASN A 160 22.80 9.63 -5.80
CA ASN A 160 24.00 9.13 -5.13
C ASN A 160 23.96 9.61 -3.67
N ILE A 161 24.04 8.67 -2.73
CA ILE A 161 23.88 8.97 -1.30
C ILE A 161 24.94 8.26 -0.46
N GLN A 162 25.27 8.85 0.68
CA GLN A 162 26.00 8.17 1.72
C GLN A 162 25.02 7.40 2.63
N TRP A 163 25.25 6.10 2.73
CA TRP A 163 24.45 5.22 3.59
C TRP A 163 24.87 5.37 5.05
N GLY A 164 23.88 5.39 5.96
CA GLY A 164 24.16 5.43 7.40
C GLY A 164 24.49 4.04 7.97
N SER A 165 24.69 3.99 9.29
CA SER A 165 25.11 2.79 10.01
C SER A 165 24.14 1.62 9.90
N ALA A 166 22.83 1.90 9.79
CA ALA A 166 21.80 0.86 9.69
C ALA A 166 21.93 0.03 8.40
N ALA A 167 22.62 0.55 7.38
CA ALA A 167 22.90 -0.15 6.13
C ALA A 167 24.04 -1.17 6.26
N SER A 168 24.71 -1.22 7.41
CA SER A 168 25.81 -2.14 7.74
C SER A 168 25.61 -2.89 9.05
N ASP A 169 24.49 -2.68 9.74
CA ASP A 169 24.20 -3.31 11.02
C ASP A 169 23.60 -4.70 10.86
N TYR A 170 24.32 -5.72 11.35
CA TYR A 170 23.94 -7.13 11.35
C TYR A 170 23.68 -7.68 12.77
N SER A 171 23.69 -6.81 13.79
CA SER A 171 23.64 -7.18 15.19
C SER A 171 22.32 -7.81 15.62
N ASN A 172 21.20 -7.39 15.02
CA ASN A 172 19.87 -7.84 15.38
C ASN A 172 19.32 -8.91 14.42
N ASP A 173 19.24 -10.16 14.87
CA ASP A 173 18.74 -11.30 14.08
C ASP A 173 17.28 -11.12 13.63
N ALA A 174 16.45 -10.44 14.44
CA ALA A 174 15.03 -10.24 14.15
C ALA A 174 14.81 -9.40 12.88
N ASP A 175 15.79 -8.58 12.49
CA ASP A 175 15.71 -7.76 11.29
C ASP A 175 15.98 -8.55 10.00
N PHE A 176 16.38 -9.83 10.07
CA PHE A 176 16.74 -10.67 8.93
C PHE A 176 15.80 -11.86 8.75
N PRO A 177 14.52 -11.64 8.39
CA PRO A 177 13.58 -12.73 8.19
C PRO A 177 14.01 -13.63 7.02
N THR A 178 13.77 -14.94 7.15
CA THR A 178 13.88 -15.92 6.06
C THR A 178 12.76 -15.75 5.03
N GLU A 179 11.59 -15.30 5.50
CA GLU A 179 10.41 -15.02 4.68
C GLU A 179 10.04 -13.53 4.71
N PRO A 180 10.82 -12.65 4.05
CA PRO A 180 10.54 -11.22 4.05
C PRO A 180 9.22 -10.91 3.35
N SER A 181 8.41 -10.06 3.97
CA SER A 181 7.26 -9.44 3.31
C SER A 181 7.72 -8.39 2.30
N PHE A 182 7.09 -8.33 1.13
CA PHE A 182 7.32 -7.25 0.17
C PHE A 182 6.17 -6.25 0.19
N ASP A 183 6.45 -5.06 0.70
CA ASP A 183 5.55 -3.93 0.58
C ASP A 183 6.02 -2.99 -0.53
N GLN A 184 5.13 -2.75 -1.49
CA GLN A 184 5.45 -1.94 -2.68
C GLN A 184 5.61 -0.47 -2.31
N PHE A 185 6.56 0.20 -2.96
CA PHE A 185 6.66 1.65 -2.96
C PHE A 185 5.47 2.27 -3.70
N VAL A 186 4.98 3.38 -3.19
CA VAL A 186 3.96 4.23 -3.82
C VAL A 186 4.56 5.59 -4.21
N PRO A 187 3.99 6.29 -5.20
CA PRO A 187 4.41 7.65 -5.52
C PRO A 187 4.31 8.57 -4.30
N GLY A 188 5.32 9.41 -4.11
CA GLY A 188 5.51 10.25 -2.93
C GLY A 188 6.50 9.64 -1.93
N ARG A 189 7.06 10.46 -1.03
CA ARG A 189 7.96 9.99 0.04
C ARG A 189 7.19 9.28 1.16
N TRP A 190 5.96 9.73 1.39
CA TRP A 190 5.09 9.24 2.45
C TRP A 190 4.09 8.25 1.90
N GLU A 191 3.74 7.25 2.70
CA GLU A 191 2.63 6.36 2.41
C GLU A 191 1.64 6.35 3.56
N ARG A 192 0.35 6.28 3.23
CA ARG A 192 -0.71 6.09 4.21
C ARG A 192 -0.92 4.60 4.49
N LEU A 193 -0.92 4.23 5.76
CA LEU A 193 -1.21 2.88 6.22
C LEU A 193 -2.73 2.66 6.38
N ALA A 194 -3.13 1.41 6.60
CA ALA A 194 -4.54 1.05 6.72
C ALA A 194 -5.22 1.65 7.97
N ASP A 195 -4.44 1.96 9.00
CA ASP A 195 -4.89 2.64 10.22
C ASP A 195 -4.98 4.18 10.06
N GLY A 196 -4.67 4.70 8.87
CA GLY A 196 -4.68 6.13 8.57
C GLY A 196 -3.40 6.87 8.93
N THR A 197 -2.44 6.22 9.60
CA THR A 197 -1.13 6.81 9.93
C THR A 197 -0.25 6.93 8.68
N LEU A 198 0.79 7.76 8.75
CA LEU A 198 1.77 7.89 7.68
C LEU A 198 3.09 7.22 8.04
N LYS A 199 3.71 6.61 7.04
CA LYS A 199 5.03 5.98 7.14
C LYS A 199 5.99 6.60 6.13
N ASP A 200 7.21 6.89 6.56
CA ASP A 200 8.29 7.30 5.66
C ASP A 200 8.76 6.08 4.84
N GLN A 201 8.62 6.14 3.52
CA GLN A 201 9.07 5.05 2.64
C GLN A 201 10.59 4.90 2.61
N LYS A 202 11.35 5.85 3.18
CA LYS A 202 12.80 5.75 3.37
C LYS A 202 13.23 4.46 4.08
N HIS A 203 12.45 3.99 5.06
CA HIS A 203 12.74 2.72 5.75
C HIS A 203 12.73 1.49 4.83
N LYS A 204 12.02 1.55 3.70
CA LYS A 204 11.92 0.44 2.75
C LYS A 204 13.15 0.30 1.84
N LEU A 205 14.04 1.30 1.82
CA LEU A 205 15.19 1.31 0.92
C LEU A 205 16.28 0.32 1.34
N LEU A 206 16.34 -0.02 2.63
CA LEU A 206 17.14 -1.13 3.14
C LEU A 206 16.27 -2.40 3.18
N VAL A 207 16.66 -3.39 2.38
CA VAL A 207 16.00 -4.70 2.38
C VAL A 207 16.91 -5.68 3.11
N ARG A 208 16.47 -6.09 4.31
CA ARG A 208 17.16 -7.07 5.14
C ARG A 208 16.47 -8.42 5.01
N LEU A 209 17.25 -9.47 4.83
CA LEU A 209 16.74 -10.84 4.72
C LEU A 209 17.82 -11.86 5.06
N THR A 210 17.40 -13.07 5.40
CA THR A 210 18.27 -14.25 5.47
C THR A 210 18.16 -15.03 4.17
N SER A 211 19.31 -15.31 3.55
CA SER A 211 19.35 -16.07 2.30
C SER A 211 18.97 -17.53 2.50
N LYS A 212 18.66 -18.24 1.41
CA LYS A 212 18.43 -19.69 1.39
C LYS A 212 19.61 -20.52 1.92
N ASP A 213 20.82 -19.96 1.93
CA ASP A 213 22.02 -20.60 2.47
C ASP A 213 22.28 -20.19 3.94
N GLY A 214 21.31 -19.51 4.59
CA GLY A 214 21.39 -19.05 5.98
C GLY A 214 22.20 -17.77 6.20
N ARG A 215 22.63 -17.07 5.15
CA ARG A 215 23.46 -15.85 5.28
C ARG A 215 22.59 -14.60 5.40
N LYS A 216 22.83 -13.78 6.41
CA LYS A 216 22.22 -12.45 6.54
C LYS A 216 22.70 -11.53 5.41
N MET A 217 21.78 -10.78 4.82
CA MET A 217 22.09 -9.85 3.73
C MET A 217 21.34 -8.54 3.92
N ILE A 218 22.02 -7.42 3.65
CA ILE A 218 21.42 -6.08 3.56
C ILE A 218 21.57 -5.60 2.12
N PHE A 219 20.46 -5.36 1.44
CA PHE A 219 20.45 -4.71 0.13
C PHE A 219 20.16 -3.23 0.27
N LYS A 220 21.06 -2.42 -0.29
CA LYS A 220 20.98 -0.96 -0.33
C LYS A 220 20.34 -0.54 -1.66
N ASN A 221 19.15 0.06 -1.61
CA ASN A 221 18.45 0.54 -2.80
C ASN A 221 18.44 2.07 -2.83
N PRO A 222 19.06 2.72 -3.81
CA PRO A 222 19.22 4.17 -3.78
C PRO A 222 17.85 4.87 -3.85
N PRO A 223 17.67 6.00 -3.16
CA PRO A 223 16.42 6.75 -3.18
C PRO A 223 16.19 7.37 -4.58
N PRO A 224 14.94 7.47 -5.04
CA PRO A 224 14.60 8.20 -6.26
C PRO A 224 15.07 9.67 -6.19
N LYS A 225 15.47 10.25 -7.33
CA LYS A 225 15.68 11.70 -7.42
C LYS A 225 14.40 12.45 -7.11
N ASP A 226 13.30 11.99 -7.69
CA ASP A 226 11.93 12.41 -7.40
C ASP A 226 11.10 11.21 -6.93
N TRP A 227 10.53 11.31 -5.73
CA TRP A 227 9.65 10.29 -5.16
C TRP A 227 8.31 10.18 -5.90
N ASN A 228 7.92 11.20 -6.68
CA ASN A 228 6.73 11.16 -7.51
C ASN A 228 6.98 10.55 -8.90
N ASP A 229 8.22 10.29 -9.29
CA ASP A 229 8.52 9.67 -10.59
C ASP A 229 8.11 8.18 -10.61
N GLN A 230 7.01 7.91 -11.31
CA GLN A 230 6.49 6.55 -11.49
C GLN A 230 7.52 5.60 -12.12
N LYS A 231 8.43 6.08 -12.97
CA LYS A 231 9.47 5.24 -13.59
C LYS A 231 10.48 4.77 -12.54
N ALA A 232 10.99 5.69 -11.72
CA ALA A 232 11.89 5.36 -10.60
C ALA A 232 11.22 4.40 -9.60
N ILE A 233 9.98 4.68 -9.17
CA ILE A 233 9.23 3.82 -8.24
C ILE A 233 8.99 2.42 -8.81
N THR A 234 8.70 2.31 -10.11
CA THR A 234 8.53 1.00 -10.77
C THR A 234 9.84 0.23 -10.84
N ALA A 235 10.95 0.91 -11.16
CA ALA A 235 12.28 0.30 -11.18
C ALA A 235 12.69 -0.20 -9.78
N LEU A 236 12.42 0.58 -8.74
CA LEU A 236 12.69 0.24 -7.34
C LEU A 236 11.90 -0.99 -6.88
N ASN A 237 10.58 -1.01 -7.13
CA ASN A 237 9.72 -2.15 -6.83
C ASN A 237 10.17 -3.44 -7.54
N LYS A 238 10.54 -3.33 -8.82
CA LYS A 238 11.08 -4.47 -9.58
C LYS A 238 12.40 -4.97 -8.99
N ARG A 239 13.27 -4.05 -8.56
CA ARG A 239 14.56 -4.39 -7.96
C ARG A 239 14.40 -5.13 -6.64
N VAL A 240 13.61 -4.59 -5.71
CA VAL A 240 13.39 -5.20 -4.38
C VAL A 240 12.76 -6.59 -4.51
N SER A 241 11.70 -6.71 -5.32
CA SER A 241 11.10 -8.03 -5.58
C SER A 241 12.10 -9.01 -6.21
N GLN A 242 12.98 -8.55 -7.08
CA GLN A 242 14.01 -9.39 -7.68
C GLN A 242 15.11 -9.79 -6.67
N GLN A 243 15.50 -8.91 -5.75
CA GLN A 243 16.45 -9.20 -4.66
C GLN A 243 15.91 -10.29 -3.75
N ILE A 244 14.68 -10.14 -3.27
CA ILE A 244 14.05 -11.14 -2.40
C ILE A 244 13.94 -12.49 -3.13
N ARG A 245 13.42 -12.50 -4.37
CA ARG A 245 13.26 -13.72 -5.17
C ARG A 245 14.57 -14.47 -5.46
N ARG A 246 15.69 -13.76 -5.63
CA ARG A 246 16.99 -14.41 -5.94
C ARG A 246 17.66 -15.03 -4.73
N ASN A 247 17.41 -14.47 -3.55
CA ASN A 247 18.14 -14.82 -2.35
C ASN A 247 17.32 -15.65 -1.36
N THR A 248 15.99 -15.59 -1.43
CA THR A 248 15.07 -16.34 -0.56
C THR A 248 14.23 -17.32 -1.39
N GLU A 249 13.48 -18.20 -0.72
CA GLU A 249 12.51 -19.09 -1.36
C GLU A 249 11.13 -18.43 -1.54
N VAL A 250 10.97 -17.19 -1.05
CA VAL A 250 9.70 -16.46 -1.08
C VAL A 250 9.25 -16.21 -2.51
N ARG A 251 8.01 -16.62 -2.78
CA ARG A 251 7.30 -16.33 -4.02
C ARG A 251 6.15 -15.36 -3.74
N PHE A 252 6.25 -14.15 -4.27
CA PHE A 252 5.19 -13.13 -4.13
C PHE A 252 3.89 -13.46 -4.87
N ARG A 253 3.93 -14.45 -5.75
CA ARG A 253 2.77 -14.93 -6.49
C ARG A 253 2.66 -16.41 -6.22
N LEU A 254 1.47 -16.85 -5.86
CA LEU A 254 1.14 -18.26 -5.83
C LEU A 254 1.53 -18.87 -7.17
N GLU A 255 2.19 -20.02 -7.10
CA GLU A 255 2.53 -20.78 -8.28
C GLU A 255 1.23 -21.12 -9.01
N VAL A 256 1.10 -20.63 -10.23
CA VAL A 256 -0.08 -20.93 -11.04
C VAL A 256 0.03 -22.40 -11.41
N GLU A 257 -0.90 -23.20 -10.92
CA GLU A 257 -0.95 -24.60 -11.29
C GLU A 257 -0.98 -24.74 -12.81
N PRO A 258 -0.12 -25.59 -13.40
CA PRO A 258 -0.10 -25.75 -14.85
C PRO A 258 -1.42 -26.37 -15.33
N TYR A 259 -1.84 -26.00 -16.54
CA TYR A 259 -2.97 -26.66 -17.19
C TYR A 259 -2.61 -28.11 -17.53
N VAL A 260 -3.50 -29.05 -17.22
CA VAL A 260 -3.34 -30.46 -17.59
C VAL A 260 -3.85 -30.74 -19.00
N ARG A 261 -3.55 -31.93 -19.52
CA ARG A 261 -3.92 -32.33 -20.89
C ARG A 261 -5.42 -32.21 -21.14
N GLU A 262 -6.25 -32.66 -20.21
CA GLU A 262 -7.72 -32.60 -20.31
C GLU A 262 -8.24 -31.16 -20.37
N GLU A 263 -7.73 -30.28 -19.52
CA GLU A 263 -8.06 -28.84 -19.56
C GLU A 263 -7.66 -28.21 -20.90
N ARG A 264 -6.48 -28.56 -21.44
CA ARG A 264 -6.02 -28.04 -22.74
C ARG A 264 -6.81 -28.59 -23.92
N ALA A 265 -7.22 -29.86 -23.86
CA ALA A 265 -8.10 -30.44 -24.87
C ALA A 265 -9.44 -29.69 -24.91
N TRP A 266 -10.04 -29.48 -23.73
CA TRP A 266 -11.26 -28.68 -23.62
C TRP A 266 -11.06 -27.26 -24.16
N ILE A 267 -9.96 -26.59 -23.82
CA ILE A 267 -9.63 -25.27 -24.37
C ILE A 267 -9.58 -25.34 -25.90
N CYS A 268 -8.89 -26.33 -26.47
CA CYS A 268 -8.77 -26.49 -27.92
C CYS A 268 -10.14 -26.64 -28.60
N ASP A 269 -11.02 -27.46 -28.01
CA ASP A 269 -12.35 -27.77 -28.57
C ASP A 269 -13.31 -26.57 -28.53
N HIS A 270 -13.10 -25.64 -27.58
CA HIS A 270 -13.96 -24.47 -27.37
C HIS A 270 -13.40 -23.18 -27.96
N LEU A 271 -12.33 -23.26 -28.76
CA LEU A 271 -11.78 -22.14 -29.52
C LEU A 271 -12.15 -22.23 -31.00
N LEU A 272 -12.67 -21.13 -31.54
CA LEU A 272 -12.87 -20.94 -32.97
C LEU A 272 -11.70 -20.09 -33.50
N GLN A 273 -10.86 -20.66 -34.37
CA GLN A 273 -9.68 -19.98 -34.92
C GLN A 273 -8.75 -19.39 -33.82
N GLY A 274 -8.61 -20.11 -32.70
CA GLY A 274 -7.78 -19.69 -31.58
C GLY A 274 -8.40 -18.62 -30.68
N LYS A 275 -9.68 -18.29 -30.84
CA LYS A 275 -10.41 -17.34 -29.98
C LYS A 275 -11.70 -17.95 -29.42
N PRO A 276 -12.15 -17.58 -28.21
CA PRO A 276 -13.42 -18.06 -27.68
C PRO A 276 -14.61 -17.58 -28.53
N ALA A 277 -15.47 -18.50 -28.98
CA ALA A 277 -16.60 -18.17 -29.84
C ALA A 277 -17.63 -17.26 -29.16
N ASN A 278 -17.94 -17.53 -27.89
CA ASN A 278 -18.98 -16.83 -27.11
C ASN A 278 -18.40 -15.70 -26.23
N GLY A 279 -17.21 -15.20 -26.58
CA GLY A 279 -16.48 -14.22 -25.78
C GLY A 279 -15.87 -14.80 -24.50
N TRP A 280 -15.02 -13.99 -23.87
CA TRP A 280 -14.19 -14.43 -22.75
C TRP A 280 -14.96 -14.74 -21.47
N LYS A 281 -16.02 -13.99 -21.16
CA LYS A 281 -16.77 -14.19 -19.91
C LYS A 281 -17.43 -15.56 -19.88
N ALA A 282 -18.19 -15.90 -20.92
CA ALA A 282 -18.85 -17.20 -21.05
C ALA A 282 -17.84 -18.35 -21.11
N PHE A 283 -16.71 -18.15 -21.79
CA PHE A 283 -15.65 -19.14 -21.86
C PHE A 283 -15.02 -19.46 -20.49
N VAL A 284 -14.71 -18.43 -19.69
CA VAL A 284 -14.16 -18.59 -18.34
C VAL A 284 -15.16 -19.29 -17.43
N GLU A 285 -16.43 -18.91 -17.49
CA GLU A 285 -17.51 -19.51 -16.71
C GLU A 285 -17.70 -21.00 -17.06
N ALA A 286 -17.79 -21.33 -18.36
CA ALA A 286 -17.91 -22.71 -18.83
C ALA A 286 -16.68 -23.55 -18.47
N PHE A 287 -15.47 -23.00 -18.60
CA PHE A 287 -14.24 -23.67 -18.19
C PHE A 287 -14.28 -23.99 -16.69
N ASN A 288 -14.64 -23.00 -15.86
CA ASN A 288 -14.63 -23.18 -14.42
C ASN A 288 -15.73 -24.14 -13.95
N ALA A 289 -16.93 -24.09 -14.55
CA ALA A 289 -17.98 -25.06 -14.31
C ALA A 289 -17.52 -26.50 -14.62
N GLN A 290 -16.66 -26.67 -15.64
CA GLN A 290 -16.16 -27.98 -16.03
C GLN A 290 -15.07 -28.52 -15.11
N PHE A 291 -14.18 -27.69 -14.57
CA PHE A 291 -12.97 -28.17 -13.91
C PHE A 291 -12.82 -27.82 -12.43
N VAL A 292 -13.37 -26.71 -11.96
CA VAL A 292 -13.11 -26.21 -10.61
C VAL A 292 -13.58 -27.20 -9.55
N GLY A 293 -12.69 -27.49 -8.59
CA GLY A 293 -12.95 -28.43 -7.51
C GLY A 293 -12.90 -29.91 -7.91
N LYS A 294 -12.75 -30.25 -9.20
CA LYS A 294 -12.58 -31.64 -9.65
C LYS A 294 -11.12 -32.08 -9.49
N VAL A 295 -10.89 -33.36 -9.22
CA VAL A 295 -9.55 -33.96 -9.22
C VAL A 295 -9.40 -34.73 -10.52
N LEU A 296 -8.48 -34.29 -11.37
CA LEU A 296 -8.23 -34.89 -12.70
C LEU A 296 -7.11 -35.93 -12.63
N VAL A 297 -7.01 -36.79 -13.64
CA VAL A 297 -5.99 -37.84 -13.69
C VAL A 297 -4.58 -37.22 -13.62
N GLY A 298 -3.79 -37.68 -12.65
CA GLY A 298 -2.43 -37.18 -12.41
C GLY A 298 -2.34 -35.89 -11.57
N CYS A 299 -3.46 -35.38 -11.04
CA CYS A 299 -3.47 -34.28 -10.07
C CYS A 299 -3.70 -34.81 -8.66
N GLU A 300 -2.86 -34.39 -7.70
CA GLU A 300 -3.07 -34.70 -6.27
C GLU A 300 -4.12 -33.77 -5.61
N GLN A 301 -4.33 -32.57 -6.17
CA GLN A 301 -5.21 -31.54 -5.62
C GLN A 301 -6.37 -31.19 -6.55
N PRO A 302 -7.53 -30.76 -6.01
CA PRO A 302 -8.64 -30.23 -6.80
C PRO A 302 -8.22 -29.05 -7.67
N ARG A 303 -8.74 -28.96 -8.90
CA ARG A 303 -8.36 -27.88 -9.81
C ARG A 303 -8.84 -26.51 -9.29
N PRO A 304 -7.99 -25.48 -9.33
CA PRO A 304 -8.35 -24.15 -8.88
C PRO A 304 -9.21 -23.42 -9.90
N GLU A 305 -9.96 -22.42 -9.44
CA GLU A 305 -10.64 -21.46 -10.30
C GLU A 305 -9.65 -20.71 -11.20
N ARG A 306 -9.94 -20.71 -12.51
CA ARG A 306 -9.14 -20.00 -13.50
C ARG A 306 -9.75 -18.63 -13.77
N THR A 307 -8.89 -17.61 -13.73
CA THR A 307 -9.28 -16.26 -14.10
C THR A 307 -9.18 -16.05 -15.60
N HIS A 308 -9.87 -15.03 -16.10
CA HIS A 308 -9.73 -14.54 -17.48
C HIS A 308 -8.25 -14.40 -17.89
N SER A 309 -7.45 -13.68 -17.10
CA SER A 309 -6.02 -13.48 -17.39
C SER A 309 -5.18 -14.75 -17.40
N SER A 310 -5.56 -15.79 -16.66
CA SER A 310 -4.88 -17.09 -16.69
C SER A 310 -5.12 -17.80 -18.02
N LEU A 311 -6.38 -17.88 -18.45
CA LEU A 311 -6.78 -18.52 -19.70
C LEU A 311 -6.26 -17.74 -20.92
N THR A 312 -6.32 -16.41 -20.90
CA THR A 312 -5.73 -15.57 -21.96
C THR A 312 -4.26 -15.88 -22.15
N LYS A 313 -3.47 -15.96 -21.07
CA LYS A 313 -2.02 -16.24 -21.18
C LYS A 313 -1.72 -17.65 -21.69
N GLU A 314 -2.54 -18.64 -21.33
CA GLU A 314 -2.39 -19.99 -21.87
C GLU A 314 -2.66 -20.02 -23.38
N ILE A 315 -3.72 -19.33 -23.81
CA ILE A 315 -4.10 -19.22 -25.22
C ILE A 315 -3.09 -18.38 -26.00
N GLU A 316 -2.58 -17.27 -25.47
CA GLU A 316 -1.53 -16.48 -26.13
C GLU A 316 -0.24 -17.29 -26.30
N ARG A 317 0.14 -18.08 -25.28
CA ARG A 317 1.35 -18.90 -25.31
C ARG A 317 1.31 -19.98 -26.38
N PHE A 318 0.16 -20.63 -26.56
CA PHE A 318 0.04 -21.81 -27.43
C PHE A 318 -0.88 -21.61 -28.64
N GLY A 319 -1.53 -20.46 -28.77
CA GLY A 319 -2.64 -20.22 -29.69
C GLY A 319 -2.24 -20.34 -31.15
N LYS A 320 -1.16 -19.68 -31.55
CA LYS A 320 -0.73 -19.68 -32.97
C LYS A 320 -0.16 -21.03 -33.40
N GLU A 321 0.54 -21.72 -32.51
CA GLU A 321 1.28 -22.94 -32.84
C GLU A 321 0.44 -24.21 -32.71
N PHE A 322 -0.48 -24.25 -31.74
CA PHE A 322 -1.24 -25.44 -31.37
C PHE A 322 -2.75 -25.23 -31.52
N TYR A 323 -3.37 -24.38 -30.70
CA TYR A 323 -4.84 -24.31 -30.64
C TYR A 323 -5.47 -23.82 -31.94
N GLY A 324 -4.86 -22.86 -32.63
CA GLY A 324 -5.32 -22.38 -33.95
C GLY A 324 -5.23 -23.44 -35.05
N LYS A 325 -4.51 -24.54 -34.81
CA LYS A 325 -4.39 -25.71 -35.69
C LYS A 325 -5.19 -26.91 -35.17
N GLY A 326 -6.02 -26.75 -34.14
CA GLY A 326 -6.74 -27.85 -33.51
C GLY A 326 -5.84 -28.86 -32.80
N LYS A 327 -4.62 -28.47 -32.40
CA LYS A 327 -3.67 -29.35 -31.70
C LYS A 327 -3.60 -28.99 -30.22
N VAL A 328 -3.46 -30.01 -29.38
CA VAL A 328 -3.27 -29.84 -27.93
C VAL A 328 -1.76 -29.81 -27.61
N PRO A 329 -1.25 -28.78 -26.92
CA PRO A 329 0.13 -28.73 -26.49
C PRO A 329 0.47 -29.88 -25.53
N GLU A 330 1.40 -30.74 -25.95
CA GLU A 330 2.05 -31.69 -25.05
C GLU A 330 3.13 -30.93 -24.27
N ILE A 331 2.78 -30.49 -23.07
CA ILE A 331 3.83 -30.11 -22.13
C ILE A 331 4.51 -31.40 -21.74
N GLN A 332 5.75 -31.58 -22.22
CA GLN A 332 6.67 -32.53 -21.63
C GLN A 332 6.54 -32.35 -20.14
N SER A 333 5.99 -33.36 -19.46
CA SER A 333 5.97 -33.44 -18.02
C SER A 333 7.42 -33.48 -17.58
N LYS A 334 8.05 -32.32 -17.53
CA LYS A 334 9.12 -32.07 -16.59
C LYS A 334 8.42 -32.11 -15.25
N CYS A 335 8.14 -33.34 -14.80
CA CYS A 335 8.01 -33.68 -13.42
C CYS A 335 9.26 -33.09 -12.77
N GLY A 336 9.12 -31.86 -12.28
CA GLY A 336 10.21 -31.03 -11.79
C GLY A 336 10.92 -31.63 -10.58
N ARG A 337 10.44 -32.78 -10.08
CA ARG A 337 11.06 -33.54 -8.99
C ARG A 337 12.38 -34.21 -9.40
N GLU A 338 12.55 -34.68 -10.63
CA GLU A 338 13.81 -35.36 -11.01
C GLU A 338 15.00 -34.41 -11.24
N ARG A 339 14.77 -33.20 -11.74
CA ARG A 339 15.87 -32.22 -11.89
C ARG A 339 16.32 -31.62 -10.55
N ALA A 340 15.43 -31.53 -9.57
CA ALA A 340 15.78 -31.13 -8.21
C ALA A 340 16.58 -32.24 -7.48
N SER A 341 16.17 -33.52 -7.61
CA SER A 341 16.89 -34.63 -6.98
C SER A 341 18.28 -34.87 -7.61
N ARG A 342 18.41 -34.79 -8.95
CA ARG A 342 19.72 -34.91 -9.62
C ARG A 342 20.69 -33.78 -9.27
N ARG A 343 20.20 -32.57 -8.99
CA ARG A 343 21.05 -31.44 -8.59
C ARG A 343 21.47 -31.51 -7.12
N SER A 344 20.64 -32.11 -6.27
CA SER A 344 20.99 -32.48 -4.88
C SER A 344 22.07 -33.58 -4.85
N GLN A 345 21.88 -34.67 -5.60
CA GLN A 345 22.85 -35.78 -5.68
C GLN A 345 24.21 -35.38 -6.28
N ARG A 346 24.26 -34.36 -7.15
CA ARG A 346 25.53 -33.88 -7.71
C ARG A 346 26.34 -33.02 -6.72
N ARG A 347 25.68 -32.37 -5.76
CA ARG A 347 26.34 -31.58 -4.71
C ARG A 347 26.91 -32.45 -3.59
N SER A 348 26.28 -33.59 -3.30
CA SER A 348 26.76 -34.55 -2.29
C SER A 348 27.92 -35.43 -2.75
N ARG A 349 28.42 -35.29 -3.99
CA ARG A 349 29.57 -36.04 -4.52
C ARG A 349 30.88 -35.23 -4.55
N HIS A 350 30.85 -33.97 -4.13
CA HIS A 350 32.02 -33.08 -4.08
C HIS A 350 32.27 -32.49 -2.69
N VAL A 351 31.67 -33.11 -1.67
CA VAL A 351 32.12 -33.07 -0.28
C VAL A 351 32.69 -34.45 -0.01
#